data_AF-A0A0K8Q9R7-F1
#
_entry.id   AF-A0A0K8Q9R7-F1
#
_cell.length_a   1.000
_cell.length_b   1.000
_cell.length_c   1.000
_cell.angle_alpha   90.00
_cell.angle_beta   90.00
_cell.angle_gamma   90.00
#
_symmetry.space_group_name_H-M   'P 1'
#
loop_
_entity.id
_entity.type
_entity.pdbx_description
1 polymer ?
#
loop_
_entity_poly.entity_id
_entity_poly.type
_entity_poly.pdbx_seq_one_letter_code
_entity_poly.pdbx_strand_id
1 'polypeptide(L)'
;HAVRSGFSHAAAVVAAAAIIMVSVFSGFVFSHLNMVRPLGFAMAFGVLVDAFVVRMTIVPAVMYLLREKAWWLPRWLDRILPDVDVEGAKLRKQAAPAADEPAEPELSAR
;
A
#
# COMPACT_ATOMS: atom_id res chain seq x y z
N HIS A 1 0.34 -1.44 -17.53
CA HIS A 1 0.81 -0.13 -17.04
C HIS A 1 0.52 0.12 -15.55
N ALA A 2 -0.56 -0.44 -14.97
CA ALA A 2 -0.93 -0.21 -13.55
C ALA A 2 0.12 -0.65 -12.50
N VAL A 3 0.84 -1.75 -12.72
CA VAL A 3 1.86 -2.22 -11.76
C VAL A 3 3.07 -1.28 -11.72
N ARG A 4 3.48 -0.71 -12.85
CA ARG A 4 4.65 0.19 -12.93
C ARG A 4 4.39 1.52 -12.22
N SER A 5 3.15 2.05 -12.32
CA SER A 5 2.75 3.27 -11.60
C SER A 5 2.49 3.02 -10.12
N GLY A 6 1.90 1.89 -9.73
CA GLY A 6 1.71 1.55 -8.31
C GLY A 6 3.04 1.38 -7.58
N PHE A 7 4.00 0.70 -8.21
CA PHE A 7 5.31 0.45 -7.61
C PHE A 7 6.15 1.74 -7.49
N SER A 8 6.08 2.66 -8.45
CA SER A 8 6.84 3.91 -8.40
C SER A 8 6.41 4.83 -7.25
N HIS A 9 5.11 4.89 -6.97
CA HIS A 9 4.60 5.70 -5.85
C HIS A 9 4.94 5.06 -4.49
N ALA A 10 4.78 3.75 -4.36
CA ALA A 10 5.14 3.05 -3.12
C ALA A 10 6.65 3.10 -2.83
N ALA A 11 7.49 2.94 -3.86
CA ALA A 11 8.94 2.98 -3.71
C ALA A 11 9.45 4.34 -3.20
N ALA A 12 8.88 5.46 -3.67
CA ALA A 12 9.24 6.79 -3.21
C ALA A 12 8.93 7.00 -1.72
N VAL A 13 7.75 6.56 -1.26
CA VAL A 13 7.35 6.64 0.16
C VAL A 13 8.29 5.83 1.05
N VAL A 14 8.63 4.60 0.62
CA VAL A 14 9.54 3.72 1.36
C VAL A 14 10.95 4.32 1.43
N ALA A 15 11.47 4.86 0.33
CA ALA A 15 12.77 5.51 0.29
C ALA A 15 12.81 6.74 1.23
N ALA A 16 11.77 7.57 1.21
CA ALA A 16 11.66 8.72 2.12
C ALA A 16 11.69 8.29 3.59
N ALA A 17 10.92 7.25 3.96
CA ALA A 17 10.92 6.71 5.32
C ALA A 17 12.29 6.16 5.72
N ALA A 18 12.97 5.45 4.82
CA ALA A 18 14.31 4.91 5.07
C ALA A 18 15.34 6.03 5.34
N ILE A 19 15.31 7.11 4.55
CA ILE A 19 16.21 8.27 4.74
C ILE A 19 16.02 8.89 6.13
N ILE A 20 14.77 9.08 6.56
CA ILE A 20 14.47 9.65 7.88
C ILE A 20 15.01 8.74 9.00
N MET A 21 14.76 7.44 8.91
CA MET A 21 15.21 6.47 9.91
C MET A 21 16.74 6.40 10.00
N VAL A 22 17.43 6.33 8.85
CA VAL A 22 18.91 6.36 8.82
C VAL A 22 19.44 7.65 9.43
N SER A 23 18.80 8.79 9.17
CA SER A 23 19.20 10.08 9.74
C SER A 23 19.06 10.08 11.27
N VAL A 24 17.93 9.58 11.80
CA VAL A 24 17.70 9.47 13.25
C VAL A 24 18.74 8.56 13.92
N PHE A 25 18.97 7.37 13.37
CA PHE A 25 19.93 6.42 13.96
C PHE A 25 21.39 6.86 13.81
N SER A 26 21.73 7.57 12.73
CA SER A 26 23.07 8.14 12.55
C SER A 26 23.40 9.17 13.63
N GLY A 27 22.40 9.88 14.16
CA GLY A 27 22.56 10.77 15.31
C GLY A 27 23.13 10.07 16.55
N PHE A 28 22.82 8.79 16.75
CA PHE A 28 23.33 8.00 17.88
C PHE A 28 24.81 7.65 17.76
N VAL A 29 25.40 7.72 16.56
CA VAL A 29 26.85 7.52 16.35
C VAL A 29 27.68 8.63 16.99
N PHE A 30 27.09 9.82 17.17
CA PHE A 30 27.69 10.97 17.86
C PHE A 30 27.49 10.94 19.38
N SER A 31 26.76 9.95 19.91
CA SER A 31 26.59 9.80 21.36
C SER A 31 27.90 9.44 22.06
N HIS A 32 28.16 10.07 23.20
CA HIS A 32 29.31 9.77 24.07
C HIS A 32 29.11 8.50 24.91
N LEU A 33 27.92 7.90 24.86
CA LEU A 33 27.63 6.66 25.57
C LEU A 33 28.13 5.46 24.77
N ASN A 34 29.22 4.83 25.23
CA ASN A 34 29.85 3.66 24.60
C ASN A 34 28.89 2.49 24.36
N MET A 35 27.80 2.39 25.13
CA MET A 35 26.76 1.36 24.93
C MET A 35 25.79 1.70 23.79
N VAL A 36 25.48 2.98 23.59
CA VAL A 36 24.47 3.44 22.62
C VAL A 36 25.05 3.53 21.21
N ARG A 37 26.33 3.90 21.08
CA ARG A 37 27.02 4.04 19.80
C ARG A 37 26.97 2.79 18.90
N PRO A 38 27.34 1.57 19.36
CA PRO A 38 27.26 0.37 18.53
C PRO A 38 25.81 -0.03 18.21
N LEU A 39 24.88 0.19 19.15
CA LEU A 39 23.46 -0.08 18.92
C LEU A 39 22.89 0.83 17.82
N GLY A 40 23.21 2.13 17.87
CA GLY A 40 22.81 3.10 16.85
C GLY A 40 23.37 2.77 15.47
N PHE A 41 24.65 2.37 15.39
CA PHE A 41 25.26 1.91 14.15
C PHE A 41 24.57 0.66 13.59
N ALA A 42 24.31 -0.35 14.44
CA ALA A 42 23.62 -1.57 14.04
C ALA A 42 22.20 -1.30 13.53
N MET A 43 21.47 -0.38 14.18
CA MET A 43 20.12 0.02 13.76
C MET A 43 20.15 0.79 12.42
N ALA A 44 21.07 1.74 12.25
CA ALA A 44 21.21 2.48 11.00
C ALA A 44 21.53 1.54 9.83
N PHE A 45 22.49 0.64 10.02
CA PHE A 45 22.87 -0.36 9.03
C PHE A 45 21.73 -1.35 8.76
N GLY A 46 21.05 -1.84 9.81
CA GLY A 46 19.94 -2.77 9.70
C GLY A 46 18.76 -2.21 8.90
N VAL A 47 18.39 -0.95 9.14
CA VAL A 47 17.33 -0.27 8.37
C VAL A 47 17.74 -0.07 6.91
N LEU A 48 19.00 0.30 6.65
CA LEU A 48 19.51 0.43 5.29
C LEU A 48 19.38 -0.90 4.55
N VAL A 49 19.82 -2.00 5.16
CA VAL A 49 19.71 -3.35 4.59
C VAL A 49 18.24 -3.76 4.40
N ASP A 50 17.35 -3.55 5.37
CA ASP A 50 15.92 -3.88 5.23
C ASP A 50 15.25 -3.10 4.08
N ALA A 51 15.50 -1.79 4.01
CA ALA A 51 14.90 -0.94 2.98
C ALA A 51 15.31 -1.37 1.55
N PHE A 52 16.58 -1.74 1.35
CA PHE A 52 17.09 -2.11 0.03
C PHE A 52 16.99 -3.62 -0.26
N VAL A 53 17.53 -4.46 0.62
CA VAL A 53 17.57 -5.91 0.40
C VAL A 53 16.18 -6.51 0.59
N VAL A 54 15.52 -6.21 1.71
CA VAL A 54 14.22 -6.84 1.99
C VAL A 54 13.14 -6.21 1.11
N ARG A 55 12.93 -4.88 1.19
CA ARG A 55 11.78 -4.25 0.54
C ARG A 55 11.92 -4.08 -0.97
N MET A 56 13.09 -3.71 -1.49
CA MET A 56 13.24 -3.52 -2.94
C MET A 56 13.51 -4.83 -3.69
N THR A 57 14.02 -5.87 -3.03
CA THR A 57 14.43 -7.12 -3.68
C THR A 57 13.62 -8.32 -3.20
N ILE A 58 13.66 -8.66 -1.91
CA ILE A 58 13.05 -9.89 -1.40
C ILE A 58 11.52 -9.83 -1.49
N VAL A 59 10.87 -8.77 -1.03
CA VAL A 59 9.41 -8.64 -1.05
C VAL A 59 8.85 -8.80 -2.47
N PRO A 60 9.31 -8.07 -3.50
CA PRO A 60 8.81 -8.28 -4.86
C PRO A 60 9.18 -9.65 -5.43
N ALA A 61 10.37 -10.19 -5.12
CA ALA A 61 10.76 -11.53 -5.57
C ALA A 61 9.87 -12.62 -4.95
N VAL A 62 9.56 -12.52 -3.66
CA VAL A 62 8.66 -13.44 -2.94
C VAL A 62 7.24 -13.27 -3.44
N MET A 63 6.74 -12.05 -3.65
CA MET A 63 5.42 -11.84 -4.26
C MET A 63 5.34 -12.43 -5.67
N TYR A 64 6.41 -12.33 -6.45
CA TYR A 64 6.48 -12.94 -7.78
C TYR A 64 6.50 -14.47 -7.70
N LEU A 65 7.26 -15.04 -6.77
CA LEU A 65 7.40 -16.49 -6.59
C LEU A 65 6.14 -17.14 -6.01
N LEU A 66 5.49 -16.49 -5.04
CA LEU A 66 4.27 -16.98 -4.39
C LEU A 66 3.00 -16.63 -5.16
N ARG A 67 3.05 -15.70 -6.13
CA ARG A 67 1.99 -15.27 -7.05
C ARG A 67 0.56 -15.46 -6.51
N GLU A 68 -0.08 -16.59 -6.83
CA GLU A 68 -1.48 -16.88 -6.48
C GLU A 68 -1.69 -17.30 -5.01
N LYS A 69 -0.67 -17.85 -4.35
CA LYS A 69 -0.73 -18.19 -2.91
C LYS A 69 -0.50 -16.97 -2.01
N ALA A 70 0.19 -15.94 -2.48
CA ALA A 70 0.39 -14.70 -1.71
C ALA A 70 -0.93 -13.97 -1.43
N TRP A 71 -1.92 -14.16 -2.29
CA TRP A 71 -3.26 -13.57 -2.19
C TRP A 71 -4.36 -14.59 -1.84
N TRP A 72 -4.00 -15.82 -1.49
CA TRP A 72 -5.00 -16.81 -1.14
C TRP A 72 -5.62 -16.46 0.20
N LEU A 73 -6.86 -15.98 0.15
CA LEU A 73 -7.69 -15.79 1.33
C LEU A 73 -8.29 -17.15 1.70
N PRO A 74 -7.88 -17.76 2.82
CA PRO A 74 -8.39 -19.06 3.20
C PRO A 74 -9.89 -18.93 3.52
N ARG A 75 -10.72 -19.83 2.97
CA ARG A 75 -12.21 -19.71 2.91
C ARG A 75 -12.92 -19.44 4.24
N TRP A 76 -12.29 -19.77 5.37
CA TRP A 76 -12.80 -19.44 6.70
C TRP A 76 -12.73 -17.94 7.01
N LEU A 77 -11.67 -17.26 6.58
CA LEU A 77 -11.48 -15.82 6.77
C LEU A 77 -12.37 -15.01 5.83
N ASP A 78 -12.59 -15.50 4.60
CA ASP A 78 -13.54 -14.94 3.63
C ASP A 78 -14.98 -14.93 4.16
N ARG A 79 -15.35 -15.93 4.99
CA ARG A 79 -16.68 -16.02 5.61
C ARG A 79 -16.85 -15.10 6.83
N ILE A 80 -15.75 -14.67 7.45
CA ILE A 80 -15.74 -13.79 8.63
C ILE A 80 -15.58 -12.33 8.21
N LEU A 81 -14.91 -12.07 7.08
CA LEU A 81 -14.71 -10.73 6.54
C LEU A 81 -16.06 -10.10 6.16
N PRO A 82 -16.50 -9.05 6.88
CA PRO A 82 -17.62 -8.24 6.44
C PRO A 82 -17.25 -7.56 5.13
N ASP A 83 -18.22 -7.36 4.24
CA ASP A 83 -18.00 -6.65 2.98
C ASP A 83 -17.71 -5.17 3.25
N VAL A 84 -16.44 -4.84 3.41
CA VAL A 84 -15.97 -3.46 3.60
C VAL A 84 -15.78 -2.84 2.23
N ASP A 85 -16.85 -2.26 1.68
CA ASP A 85 -16.82 -1.41 0.49
C ASP A 85 -16.12 -0.09 0.83
N VAL A 86 -14.78 -0.08 0.80
CA VAL A 86 -13.94 1.11 1.07
C VAL A 86 -14.12 2.18 -0.02
N GLU A 87 -14.50 1.77 -1.23
CA GLU A 87 -14.59 2.63 -2.41
C GLU A 87 -16.01 3.18 -2.63
N GLY A 88 -16.98 2.81 -1.79
CA GLY A 88 -18.36 3.31 -1.82
C GLY A 88 -19.07 3.04 -3.15
N ALA A 89 -18.65 2.00 -3.87
CA ALA A 89 -19.19 1.65 -5.17
C ALA A 89 -20.70 1.37 -5.10
N LYS A 90 -21.17 0.84 -3.97
CA LYS A 90 -22.59 0.56 -3.73
C LYS A 90 -23.43 1.83 -3.55
N LEU A 91 -22.87 2.87 -2.94
CA LEU A 91 -23.56 4.16 -2.76
C LEU A 91 -23.66 4.94 -4.07
N ARG A 92 -22.62 4.87 -4.92
CA ARG A 92 -22.61 5.53 -6.24
C ARG A 92 -23.63 4.92 -7.20
N LYS A 93 -23.83 3.61 -7.13
CA LYS A 93 -24.84 2.90 -7.92
C LYS A 93 -26.28 3.19 -7.44
N GLN A 94 -26.46 3.45 -6.14
CA GLN A 94 -27.75 3.87 -5.57
C GLN A 94 -28.11 5.33 -5.83
N ALA A 95 -27.12 6.20 -6.08
CA ALA A 95 -27.35 7.60 -6.47
C ALA A 95 -27.67 7.79 -7.96
N ALA A 96 -27.35 6.79 -8.81
CA ALA A 96 -27.57 6.80 -10.25
C ALA A 96 -28.96 6.38 -10.81
N PRO A 97 -30.06 6.12 -10.06
CA PRO A 97 -31.35 5.80 -10.68
C PRO A 97 -32.23 6.99 -11.11
N ALA A 98 -31.80 8.25 -10.91
CA ALA A 98 -32.71 9.41 -11.06
C ALA A 98 -32.41 10.36 -12.23
N ALA A 99 -31.46 10.03 -13.13
CA ALA A 99 -31.00 10.96 -14.17
C ALA A 99 -31.31 10.56 -15.62
N ASP A 100 -32.05 9.47 -15.85
CA ASP A 100 -32.51 9.06 -17.18
C ASP A 100 -34.04 8.85 -17.17
N GLU A 101 -34.79 9.94 -17.04
CA GLU A 101 -36.14 10.02 -17.63
C GLU A 101 -36.01 10.85 -18.91
N PRO A 102 -36.00 10.23 -20.11
CA PRO A 102 -36.25 10.94 -21.34
C PRO A 102 -37.72 11.38 -21.31
N ALA A 103 -37.96 12.68 -21.19
CA ALA A 103 -39.26 13.26 -21.48
C ALA A 103 -39.53 13.10 -22.98
N GLU A 104 -40.14 11.98 -23.37
CA GLU A 104 -40.97 11.90 -24.57
C GLU A 104 -42.35 12.47 -24.22
N PRO A 105 -42.73 13.66 -24.71
CA PRO A 105 -44.13 13.95 -24.89
C PRO A 105 -44.56 13.32 -26.23
N GLU A 106 -45.17 12.13 -26.14
CA GLU A 106 -46.24 11.78 -27.05
C GLU A 106 -47.29 12.90 -27.00
N LEU A 107 -47.34 13.75 -28.03
CA LEU A 107 -48.59 14.37 -28.44
C LEU A 107 -49.13 13.59 -29.63
N SER A 108 -49.84 12.53 -29.26
CA SER A 108 -50.92 11.93 -30.02
C SER A 108 -51.83 13.00 -30.62
N ALA A 109 -52.08 12.84 -31.92
CA ALA A 109 -53.35 13.09 -32.58
C ALA A 109 -54.13 14.33 -32.13
N ARG A 110 -54.06 15.41 -32.92
CA ARG A 110 -55.21 16.23 -33.32
C ARG A 110 -54.94 16.92 -34.65
#